data_AF-A0AA38ZEF8-F1
#
_entry.id   AF-A0AA38ZEF8-F1
#
_cell.length_a   1.000
_cell.length_b   1.000
_cell.length_c   1.000
_cell.angle_alpha   90.00
_cell.angle_beta   90.00
_cell.angle_gamma   90.00
#
_symmetry.space_group_name_H-M   'P 1'
#
loop_
_entity.id
_entity.type
_entity.pdbx_description
1 polymer ?
#
loop_
_entity_poly.entity_id
_entity_poly.type
_entity_poly.pdbx_seq_one_letter_code
_entity_poly.pdbx_strand_id
1 'polypeptide(L)'
;MDHDANALKLADLGSTRAFDIPVETFTHEAETLWYRTPETLFGSRHYSTLVDVWFVDSIFTKMVNQQTFSPEDSEIDELFKIFRVLGTPNQNTWTGMTSLPDFKSVFPKWSPEDLSTDIPNLESACIDLLSRMQHLDPNRRGMRAMH
;
A
#
# COMPACT_ATOMS: atom_id res chain seq x y z
N MET A 1 31.33 16.11 -14.40
CA MET A 1 29.88 16.11 -14.11
C MET A 1 29.34 14.87 -14.80
N ASP A 2 29.07 13.82 -14.02
CA ASP A 2 28.50 12.57 -14.53
C ASP A 2 27.07 12.83 -15.01
N HIS A 3 26.79 12.46 -16.27
CA HIS A 3 25.53 12.74 -16.94
C HIS A 3 24.73 11.45 -17.24
N ASP A 4 25.07 10.32 -16.60
CA ASP A 4 24.52 8.98 -16.87
C ASP A 4 24.05 8.23 -15.61
N ALA A 5 23.25 8.86 -14.76
CA ALA A 5 22.64 8.14 -13.65
C ALA A 5 21.14 8.41 -13.57
N ASN A 6 20.35 7.66 -14.35
CA ASN A 6 18.97 7.28 -13.98
C ASN A 6 18.99 6.41 -12.70
N ALA A 7 19.65 6.88 -11.64
CA ALA A 7 19.82 6.19 -10.39
C ALA A 7 18.80 6.72 -9.39
N LEU A 8 17.74 5.95 -9.16
CA LEU A 8 16.87 6.13 -8.00
C LEU A 8 17.66 5.72 -6.76
N LYS A 9 17.90 6.65 -5.84
CA LYS A 9 18.55 6.39 -4.56
C LYS A 9 17.53 6.63 -3.46
N LEU A 10 17.32 5.61 -2.62
CA LEU A 10 16.59 5.81 -1.37
C LEU A 10 17.41 6.77 -0.50
N ALA A 11 16.80 7.85 -0.09
CA ALA A 11 17.36 8.83 0.82
C ALA A 11 16.40 8.97 2.01
N ASP A 12 16.94 9.32 3.17
CA ASP A 12 16.25 9.36 4.47
C ASP A 12 15.98 7.98 5.09
N LEU A 13 17.02 7.42 5.70
CA LEU A 13 16.93 6.27 6.60
C LEU A 13 16.72 6.70 8.07
N GLY A 14 16.32 7.96 8.33
CA GLY A 14 16.15 8.48 9.69
C GLY A 14 15.07 7.75 10.50
N SER A 15 14.12 7.13 9.81
CA SER A 15 13.06 6.29 10.40
C SER A 15 13.34 4.79 10.31
N THR A 16 14.48 4.37 9.74
CA THR A 16 14.84 2.96 9.62
C THR A 16 15.21 2.40 10.98
N ARG A 17 14.48 1.38 11.45
CA ARG A 17 14.80 0.68 12.69
C ARG A 17 15.36 -0.70 12.38
N ALA A 18 16.44 -1.06 13.09
CA ALA A 18 16.88 -2.44 13.13
C ALA A 18 15.80 -3.27 13.84
N PHE A 19 15.34 -4.34 13.21
CA PHE A 19 14.41 -5.28 13.82
C PHE A 19 15.19 -6.26 14.70
N ASP A 20 14.97 -6.20 16.01
CA ASP A 20 15.26 -7.33 16.91
C ASP A 20 13.99 -8.19 17.02
N ILE A 21 14.17 -9.51 16.97
CA ILE A 21 13.09 -10.47 17.24
C ILE A 21 12.91 -10.50 18.76
N PRO A 22 11.75 -10.12 19.33
CA PRO A 22 10.42 -9.98 18.72
C PRO A 22 10.04 -8.52 18.39
N VAL A 23 9.25 -8.36 17.32
CA VAL A 23 8.72 -7.06 16.83
C VAL A 23 7.88 -6.39 17.92
N GLU A 24 8.47 -5.46 18.67
CA GLU A 24 7.73 -4.59 19.59
C GLU A 24 6.73 -3.72 18.83
N THR A 25 5.58 -3.47 19.45
CA THR A 25 4.51 -2.61 18.93
C THR A 25 5.05 -1.23 18.53
N PHE A 26 5.08 -0.94 17.23
CA PHE A 26 5.51 0.35 16.72
C PHE A 26 4.41 1.41 16.92
N THR A 27 4.83 2.58 17.40
CA THR A 27 3.96 3.75 17.66
C THR A 27 3.44 4.34 16.36
N HIS A 28 2.12 4.53 16.30
CA HIS A 28 1.27 5.01 15.20
C HIS A 28 1.62 6.40 14.60
N GLU A 29 2.69 7.04 15.07
CA GLU A 29 3.00 8.46 14.86
C GLU A 29 4.08 8.73 13.78
N ALA A 30 4.77 7.72 13.26
CA ALA A 30 5.96 7.92 12.43
C ALA A 30 5.73 7.90 10.90
N GLU A 31 4.49 7.75 10.43
CA GLU A 31 4.20 7.64 8.99
C GLU A 31 3.35 8.82 8.50
N THR A 32 3.82 9.50 7.45
CA THR A 32 3.00 10.43 6.68
C THR A 32 1.79 9.66 6.14
N LEU A 33 0.59 10.21 6.33
CA LEU A 33 -0.70 9.53 6.13
C LEU A 33 -0.83 8.78 4.79
N TRP A 34 -0.17 9.28 3.73
CA TRP A 34 -0.24 8.76 2.35
C TRP A 34 0.51 7.45 2.10
N TYR A 35 1.28 7.01 3.09
CA TYR A 35 2.09 5.80 3.04
C TYR A 35 1.51 4.70 3.93
N ARG A 36 0.43 5.00 4.63
CA ARG A 36 -0.18 4.03 5.53
C ARG A 36 -0.84 2.95 4.72
N THR A 37 -0.49 1.73 5.10
CA THR A 37 -1.11 0.55 4.56
C THR A 37 -2.55 0.44 5.04
N PRO A 38 -3.42 -0.28 4.31
CA PRO A 38 -4.80 -0.44 4.72
C PRO A 38 -4.91 -1.13 6.10
N GLU A 39 -3.97 -1.99 6.50
CA GLU A 39 -3.94 -2.57 7.84
C GLU A 39 -3.64 -1.54 8.93
N THR A 40 -2.74 -0.59 8.68
CA THR A 40 -2.49 0.53 9.60
C THR A 40 -3.71 1.45 9.67
N LEU A 41 -4.35 1.74 8.53
CA LEU A 41 -5.60 2.53 8.49
C LEU A 41 -6.78 1.84 9.20
N PHE A 42 -6.76 0.51 9.31
CA PHE A 42 -7.71 -0.27 10.10
C PHE A 42 -7.30 -0.48 11.57
N GLY A 43 -6.21 0.16 12.01
CA GLY A 43 -5.74 0.10 13.40
C GLY A 43 -4.99 -1.17 13.77
N SER A 44 -4.45 -1.91 12.78
CA SER A 44 -3.55 -3.03 13.05
C SER A 44 -2.30 -2.55 13.79
N ARG A 45 -1.94 -3.25 14.87
CA ARG A 45 -0.68 -3.03 15.60
C ARG A 45 0.46 -3.91 15.12
N HIS A 46 0.18 -4.82 14.18
CA HIS A 46 1.13 -5.77 13.65
C HIS A 46 1.74 -5.19 12.37
N TYR A 47 2.98 -4.71 12.50
CA TYR A 47 3.81 -4.26 11.39
C TYR A 47 4.60 -5.44 10.84
N SER A 48 4.70 -5.49 9.51
CA SER A 48 5.44 -6.51 8.78
C SER A 48 6.30 -5.83 7.72
N THR A 49 7.33 -6.51 7.21
CA THR A 49 8.14 -6.03 6.07
C THR A 49 7.32 -5.84 4.79
N LEU A 50 6.07 -6.33 4.77
CA LEU A 50 5.12 -6.17 3.67
C LEU A 50 4.51 -4.75 3.61
N VAL A 51 4.74 -3.92 4.63
CA VAL A 51 4.44 -2.48 4.62
C VAL A 51 5.34 -1.77 3.61
N ASP A 52 6.62 -2.12 3.54
CA ASP A 52 7.57 -1.54 2.57
C ASP A 52 7.15 -1.83 1.12
N VAL A 53 6.58 -3.01 0.86
CA VAL A 53 6.09 -3.38 -0.47
C VAL A 53 4.94 -2.47 -0.90
N TRP A 54 4.01 -2.17 0.02
CA TRP A 54 2.91 -1.24 -0.24
C TRP A 54 3.40 0.19 -0.45
N PHE A 55 4.42 0.61 0.31
CA PHE A 55 5.04 1.91 0.16
C PHE A 55 5.66 2.09 -1.23
N VAL A 56 6.46 1.11 -1.68
CA VAL A 56 7.07 1.13 -3.01
C VAL A 56 5.99 1.13 -4.10
N ASP A 57 4.92 0.36 -3.92
CA ASP A 57 3.78 0.36 -4.83
C ASP A 57 3.12 1.74 -4.96
N SER A 58 2.85 2.38 -3.81
CA SER A 58 2.20 3.68 -3.74
C SER A 58 3.04 4.76 -4.45
N ILE A 59 4.36 4.70 -4.32
CA ILE A 59 5.29 5.58 -5.05
C ILE A 59 5.23 5.26 -6.54
N PHE A 60 5.36 3.98 -6.91
CA PHE A 60 5.37 3.56 -8.31
C PHE A 60 4.09 3.97 -9.04
N THR A 61 2.93 3.69 -8.45
CA THR A 61 1.60 4.06 -8.98
C THR A 61 1.49 5.57 -9.17
N LYS A 62 1.96 6.38 -8.21
CA LYS A 62 1.92 7.85 -8.32
C LYS A 62 2.89 8.38 -9.37
N MET A 63 4.09 7.80 -9.48
CA MET A 63 5.07 8.14 -10.51
C MET A 63 4.51 7.90 -11.91
N VAL A 64 3.86 6.76 -12.10
CA VAL A 64 3.28 6.37 -13.38
C VAL A 64 2.08 7.26 -13.74
N ASN A 65 1.23 7.60 -12.76
CA ASN A 65 0.11 8.50 -12.95
C ASN A 65 0.49 10.00 -13.02
N GLN A 66 1.77 10.33 -12.87
CA GLN A 66 2.26 11.71 -12.73
C GLN A 66 1.46 12.53 -11.70
N GLN A 67 0.93 11.85 -10.68
CA GLN A 67 0.06 12.47 -9.70
C GLN A 67 0.92 13.12 -8.62
N THR A 68 0.66 14.39 -8.35
CA THR A 68 1.31 15.08 -7.23
C THR A 68 0.77 14.55 -5.91
N PHE A 69 1.67 14.33 -4.94
CA PHE A 69 1.27 13.96 -3.60
C PHE A 69 0.53 15.13 -2.94
N SER A 70 -0.80 15.07 -2.94
CA SER A 70 -1.63 16.03 -2.23
C SER A 70 -1.94 15.51 -0.83
N PRO A 71 -1.92 16.37 0.21
CA PRO A 71 -2.40 16.01 1.54
C PRO A 71 -3.83 15.53 1.48
N GLU A 72 -4.01 14.27 1.83
CA GLU A 72 -5.31 13.71 2.21
C GLU A 72 -5.76 14.34 3.53
N ASP A 73 -7.01 14.76 3.58
CA ASP A 73 -7.57 15.49 4.73
C ASP A 73 -7.80 14.55 5.93
N SER A 74 -7.93 13.23 5.71
CA SER A 74 -8.17 12.26 6.78
C SER A 74 -7.79 10.81 6.42
N GLU A 75 -7.60 9.96 7.44
CA GLU A 75 -7.36 8.51 7.29
C GLU A 75 -8.49 7.79 6.54
N ILE A 76 -9.74 8.27 6.71
CA ILE A 76 -10.90 7.66 6.06
C ILE A 76 -10.96 8.00 4.56
N ASP A 77 -10.47 9.18 4.16
CA ASP A 77 -10.41 9.56 2.75
C ASP A 77 -9.37 8.73 1.99
N GLU A 78 -8.21 8.49 2.61
CA GLU A 78 -7.17 7.61 2.07
C GLU A 78 -7.72 6.19 1.92
N LEU A 79 -8.41 5.68 2.96
CA LEU A 79 -9.03 4.37 2.92
C LEU A 79 -10.06 4.23 1.78
N PHE A 80 -10.88 5.26 1.56
CA PHE A 80 -11.87 5.26 0.48
C PHE A 80 -11.24 5.32 -0.90
N LYS A 81 -10.11 6.00 -1.08
CA LYS A 81 -9.36 5.95 -2.35
C LYS A 81 -8.80 4.57 -2.61
N ILE A 82 -8.23 3.93 -1.60
CA ILE A 82 -7.78 2.54 -1.70
C ILE A 82 -8.94 1.64 -2.14
N PHE A 83 -10.14 1.81 -1.56
CA PHE A 83 -11.29 1.00 -1.96
C PHE A 83 -11.83 1.32 -3.35
N ARG A 84 -11.68 2.54 -3.85
CA ARG A 84 -12.08 2.86 -5.23
C ARG A 84 -11.22 2.11 -6.24
N VAL A 85 -9.91 2.03 -5.99
CA VAL A 85 -8.97 1.34 -6.88
C VAL A 85 -9.05 -0.18 -6.69
N LEU A 86 -8.89 -0.67 -5.46
CA LEU A 86 -8.76 -2.11 -5.17
C LEU A 86 -10.07 -2.80 -4.80
N GLY A 87 -11.17 -2.04 -4.73
CA GLY A 87 -12.45 -2.52 -4.22
C GLY A 87 -12.52 -2.53 -2.70
N THR A 88 -13.74 -2.56 -2.17
CA THR A 88 -13.95 -2.71 -0.72
C THR A 88 -13.58 -4.15 -0.32
N PRO A 89 -12.72 -4.33 0.70
CA PRO A 89 -12.29 -5.67 1.07
C PRO A 89 -13.46 -6.50 1.62
N ASN A 90 -13.34 -7.82 1.48
CA ASN A 90 -14.32 -8.80 1.94
C ASN A 90 -13.57 -10.05 2.40
N GLN A 91 -14.26 -11.03 2.98
CA GLN A 91 -13.59 -12.24 3.53
C GLN A 91 -12.77 -13.03 2.51
N ASN A 92 -13.09 -12.94 1.21
CA ASN A 92 -12.34 -13.63 0.16
C ASN A 92 -11.06 -12.88 -0.23
N THR A 93 -11.10 -11.55 -0.22
CA THR A 93 -9.95 -10.70 -0.57
C THR A 93 -9.02 -10.47 0.62
N TRP A 94 -9.58 -10.35 1.83
CA TRP A 94 -8.84 -10.22 3.09
C TRP A 94 -9.53 -10.98 4.22
N THR A 95 -9.00 -12.16 4.53
CA THR A 95 -9.49 -12.98 5.63
C THR A 95 -9.06 -12.38 6.97
N GLY A 96 -9.99 -12.16 7.89
CA GLY A 96 -9.71 -11.60 9.22
C GLY A 96 -9.76 -10.07 9.31
N MET A 97 -10.09 -9.35 8.23
CA MET A 97 -10.25 -7.88 8.30
C MET A 97 -11.32 -7.45 9.31
N THR A 98 -12.34 -8.29 9.53
CA THR A 98 -13.47 -7.99 10.43
C THR A 98 -13.08 -7.94 11.90
N SER A 99 -11.89 -8.47 12.25
CA SER A 99 -11.35 -8.38 13.61
C SER A 99 -10.47 -7.15 13.84
N LEU A 100 -10.26 -6.32 12.81
CA LEU A 100 -9.45 -5.11 12.95
C LEU A 100 -10.24 -4.01 13.70
N PRO A 101 -9.59 -3.24 14.59
CA PRO A 101 -10.25 -2.29 15.49
C PRO A 101 -11.14 -1.26 14.77
N ASP A 102 -10.66 -0.72 13.65
CA ASP A 102 -11.33 0.39 12.95
C ASP A 102 -12.16 -0.09 11.74
N PHE A 103 -12.29 -1.41 11.56
CA PHE A 103 -13.15 -1.96 10.52
C PHE A 103 -14.64 -1.73 10.85
N LYS A 104 -15.39 -1.21 9.87
CA LYS A 104 -16.84 -0.97 9.97
C LYS A 104 -17.56 -1.61 8.81
N SER A 105 -18.58 -2.43 9.10
CA SER A 105 -19.42 -3.07 8.07
C SER A 105 -20.25 -2.08 7.24
N VAL A 106 -20.34 -0.83 7.68
CA VAL A 106 -21.07 0.25 7.00
C VAL A 106 -20.25 0.97 5.94
N PHE A 107 -18.99 0.58 5.71
CA PHE A 107 -18.20 1.20 4.64
C PHE A 107 -18.86 1.02 3.27
N PRO A 108 -18.76 2.00 2.37
CA PRO A 108 -19.32 1.88 1.04
C PRO A 108 -18.65 0.72 0.29
N LYS A 109 -19.42 0.10 -0.61
CA LYS A 109 -18.97 -1.07 -1.39
C LYS A 109 -18.58 -0.61 -2.79
N TRP A 110 -17.29 -0.61 -3.05
CA TRP A 110 -16.70 -0.38 -4.37
C TRP A 110 -16.26 -1.71 -4.99
N SER A 111 -16.39 -1.80 -6.30
CA SER A 111 -15.82 -2.90 -7.08
C SER A 111 -14.39 -2.51 -7.49
N PRO A 112 -13.44 -3.47 -7.53
CA PRO A 112 -12.09 -3.18 -7.99
C PRO A 112 -12.13 -2.63 -9.42
N GLU A 113 -11.35 -1.57 -9.66
CA GLU A 113 -11.12 -1.03 -10.99
C GLU A 113 -10.00 -1.84 -11.67
N ASP A 114 -10.05 -1.90 -13.00
CA ASP A 114 -8.98 -2.52 -13.77
C ASP A 114 -7.82 -1.53 -13.86
N LEU A 115 -6.67 -1.89 -13.28
CA LEU A 115 -5.45 -1.06 -13.28
C LEU A 115 -5.03 -0.65 -14.70
N SER A 116 -5.37 -1.43 -15.73
CA SER A 116 -5.11 -1.07 -17.12
C SER A 116 -5.95 0.12 -17.60
N THR A 117 -7.10 0.38 -16.96
CA THR A 117 -7.96 1.53 -17.24
C THR A 117 -7.40 2.80 -16.59
N ASP A 118 -6.86 2.69 -15.38
CA ASP A 118 -6.23 3.82 -14.70
C ASP A 118 -4.93 4.25 -15.38
N ILE A 119 -4.19 3.30 -15.97
CA ILE A 119 -2.90 3.57 -16.58
C ILE A 119 -2.79 2.97 -17.98
N PRO A 120 -3.41 3.62 -19.00
CA PRO A 120 -3.54 3.04 -20.34
C PRO A 120 -2.21 2.88 -21.10
N ASN A 121 -1.14 3.54 -20.65
CA ASN A 121 0.19 3.50 -21.30
C ASN A 121 1.21 2.65 -20.54
N LEU A 122 0.80 1.88 -19.53
CA LEU A 122 1.72 1.07 -18.73
C LEU A 122 2.06 -0.24 -19.42
N GLU A 123 3.33 -0.62 -19.39
CA GLU A 123 3.80 -1.91 -19.90
C GLU A 123 3.19 -3.07 -19.09
N SER A 124 2.85 -4.18 -19.76
CA SER A 124 2.21 -5.35 -19.13
C SER A 124 3.02 -5.93 -17.96
N ALA A 125 4.35 -5.86 -18.03
CA ALA A 125 5.24 -6.27 -16.94
C ALA A 125 5.07 -5.39 -15.68
N CYS A 126 4.85 -4.10 -15.85
CA CYS A 126 4.60 -3.15 -14.77
C CYS A 126 3.19 -3.34 -14.18
N ILE A 127 2.19 -3.66 -15.01
CA ILE A 127 0.83 -4.00 -14.54
C ILE A 127 0.86 -5.30 -13.72
N ASP A 128 1.57 -6.34 -14.18
CA ASP A 128 1.74 -7.59 -13.42
C ASP A 128 2.44 -7.34 -12.08
N LEU A 129 3.49 -6.51 -12.07
CA LEU A 129 4.18 -6.13 -10.85
C LEU A 129 3.25 -5.41 -9.85
N LEU A 130 2.54 -4.37 -10.30
CA LEU A 130 1.57 -3.62 -9.50
C LEU A 130 0.49 -4.55 -8.92
N SER A 131 -0.10 -5.42 -9.75
CA SER A 131 -1.15 -6.34 -9.31
C SER A 131 -0.72 -7.26 -8.17
N ARG A 132 0.58 -7.58 -8.07
CA ARG A 132 1.15 -8.44 -7.01
C ARG A 132 1.50 -7.65 -5.74
N MET A 133 1.75 -6.36 -5.86
CA MET A 133 2.10 -5.48 -4.74
C MET A 133 0.83 -4.89 -4.09
N GLN A 134 -0.24 -4.66 -4.88
CA GLN A 134 -1.52 -4.07 -4.47
C GLN A 134 -2.54 -5.06 -3.88
N HIS A 135 -2.10 -5.95 -3.00
CA HIS A 135 -3.05 -6.78 -2.25
C HIS A 135 -3.51 -6.09 -0.96
N LEU A 136 -4.82 -6.06 -0.70
CA LEU A 136 -5.35 -5.51 0.56
C LEU A 136 -4.90 -6.33 1.78
N ASP A 137 -4.86 -7.65 1.66
CA ASP A 137 -4.30 -8.54 2.68
C ASP A 137 -2.77 -8.46 2.66
N PRO A 138 -2.11 -8.00 3.75
CA PRO A 138 -0.67 -7.91 3.80
C PRO A 138 -0.01 -9.26 3.53
N ASN A 139 -0.56 -10.39 3.99
CA ASN A 139 0.04 -11.73 3.80
C ASN A 139 0.06 -12.18 2.34
N ARG A 140 -0.71 -11.52 1.48
CA ARG A 140 -0.76 -11.79 0.04
C ARG A 140 0.10 -10.82 -0.77
N ARG A 141 0.66 -9.78 -0.16
CA ARG A 141 1.58 -8.84 -0.83
C ARG A 141 2.93 -9.50 -1.07
N GLY A 142 3.46 -9.35 -2.29
CA GLY A 142 4.87 -9.66 -2.58
C GLY A 142 5.22 -11.15 -2.66
N MET A 143 4.26 -12.07 -2.66
CA MET A 143 4.56 -13.48 -2.85
C MET A 143 4.42 -13.87 -4.32
N ARG A 144 5.54 -14.22 -4.93
CA ARG A 144 5.59 -15.16 -6.06
C ARG A 144 4.72 -16.35 -5.65
N ALA A 145 3.53 -16.49 -6.25
CA ALA A 145 2.84 -17.77 -6.23
C ALA A 145 3.82 -18.77 -6.85
N MET A 146 4.44 -19.60 -6.01
CA MET A 146 5.25 -20.69 -6.51
C MET A 146 4.31 -21.61 -7.26
N HIS A 147 4.42 -21.62 -8.58
CA HIS A 147 3.92 -22.71 -9.40
C HIS A 147 4.94 -23.10 -10.45
#